data_AF-A0A395SHF0-F1
#
_entry.id   AF-A0A395SHF0-F1
#
_cell.length_a   1.000
_cell.length_b   1.000
_cell.length_c   1.000
_cell.angle_alpha   90.00
_cell.angle_beta   90.00
_cell.angle_gamma   90.00
#
_symmetry.space_group_name_H-M   'P 1'
#
loop_
_entity.id
_entity.type
_entity.pdbx_description
1 polymer ?
#
loop_
_entity_poly.entity_id
_entity_poly.type
_entity_poly.pdbx_seq_one_letter_code
_entity_poly.pdbx_strand_id
1 'polypeptide(L)' 'MSSGPANQSSPEFTSYYLQRATQELSEDLDKVRNAEDFKADSIPFLVHALQQGACLFTSSDQKRVVAEQKGKEGDA' A
#
# COMPACT_ATOMS: atom_id res chain seq x y z
N MET A 1 23.91 -2.02 -22.56
CA MET A 1 23.82 -2.17 -21.09
C MET A 1 22.53 -2.94 -20.83
N SER A 2 22.63 -4.25 -20.56
CA SER A 2 21.45 -5.09 -20.34
C SER A 2 20.76 -4.70 -19.04
N SER A 3 19.52 -4.25 -19.15
CA SER A 3 18.58 -4.20 -18.05
C SER A 3 18.41 -5.64 -17.54
N GLY A 4 19.02 -5.95 -16.38
CA GLY A 4 18.79 -7.22 -15.69
C GLY A 4 17.30 -7.41 -15.42
N PRO A 5 16.82 -8.66 -15.24
CA PRO A 5 15.40 -8.92 -15.06
C PRO A 5 14.90 -8.07 -13.89
N ALA A 6 13.90 -7.24 -14.17
CA ALA A 6 13.12 -6.61 -13.11
C ALA A 6 12.71 -7.73 -12.15
N ASN A 7 12.94 -7.54 -10.86
CA ASN A 7 12.65 -8.51 -9.81
C ASN A 7 11.12 -8.72 -9.74
N GLN A 8 10.59 -9.51 -10.66
CA GLN A 8 9.18 -9.83 -10.75
C GLN A 8 8.94 -11.03 -9.85
N SER A 9 8.29 -10.78 -8.72
CA SER A 9 7.77 -11.83 -7.85
C SER A 9 6.82 -12.73 -8.62
N SER A 10 6.77 -14.02 -8.27
CA SER A 10 5.79 -14.93 -8.86
C SER A 10 4.36 -14.50 -8.50
N PRO A 11 3.36 -14.78 -9.36
CA PRO A 11 1.96 -14.45 -9.07
C PRO A 11 1.46 -15.04 -7.74
N GLU A 12 1.92 -16.24 -7.38
CA GLU A 12 1.58 -16.92 -6.14
C GLU A 12 2.17 -16.18 -4.93
N PHE A 13 3.44 -15.77 -5.01
CA PHE A 13 4.06 -14.97 -3.96
C PHE A 13 3.35 -13.62 -3.81
N THR A 14 3.05 -12.92 -4.91
CA THR A 14 2.35 -11.64 -4.86
C THR A 14 0.98 -11.78 -4.21
N SER A 15 0.22 -12.81 -4.58
CA SER A 15 -1.12 -13.07 -4.01
C SER A 15 -1.04 -13.36 -2.51
N TYR A 16 -0.12 -14.24 -2.10
CA TYR A 16 0.11 -14.57 -0.69
C TYR A 16 0.57 -13.35 0.11
N TYR A 17 1.53 -12.59 -0.41
CA TYR A 17 2.08 -11.40 0.24
C TYR A 17 1.00 -10.33 0.45
N LEU A 18 0.21 -10.02 -0.58
CA LEU A 18 -0.86 -9.04 -0.48
C LEU A 18 -1.94 -9.47 0.52
N GLN A 19 -2.35 -10.74 0.49
CA GLN A 19 -3.28 -11.27 1.47
C GLN A 19 -2.75 -11.13 2.89
N ARG A 20 -1.50 -11.55 3.13
CA ARG A 20 -0.89 -11.50 4.47
C ARG A 20 -0.71 -10.08 4.96
N ALA A 21 -0.19 -9.18 4.13
CA ALA A 21 0.05 -7.79 4.49
C ALA A 21 -1.26 -7.03 4.79
N THR A 22 -2.32 -7.27 4.01
CA THR A 22 -3.63 -6.65 4.25
C THR A 22 -4.33 -7.20 5.49
N GLN A 23 -4.17 -8.50 5.77
CA GLN A 23 -4.64 -9.10 7.02
C GLN A 23 -3.96 -8.46 8.24
N GLU A 24 -2.63 -8.38 8.24
CA GLU A 24 -1.87 -7.76 9.35
C GLU A 24 -2.23 -6.29 9.53
N LEU A 25 -2.36 -5.53 8.43
CA LEU A 25 -2.82 -4.15 8.49
C LEU A 25 -4.22 -4.04 9.14
N SER A 26 -5.16 -4.92 8.80
CA SER A 26 -6.50 -4.91 9.39
C SER A 26 -6.47 -5.19 10.90
N GLU A 27 -5.68 -6.17 11.32
CA GLU A 27 -5.51 -6.53 12.73
C GLU A 27 -4.88 -5.39 13.53
N ASP A 28 -3.89 -4.70 12.95
CA ASP A 28 -3.22 -3.58 13.60
C ASP A 28 -4.13 -2.34 13.70
N LEU A 29 -4.95 -2.07 12.68
CA LEU A 29 -5.97 -1.03 12.75
C LEU A 29 -7.03 -1.32 13.83
N ASP A 30 -7.44 -2.58 13.95
CA ASP A 30 -8.36 -3.00 15.02
C ASP A 30 -7.73 -2.82 16.40
N LYS A 31 -6.44 -3.17 16.58
CA LYS A 31 -5.72 -2.94 17.84
C LYS A 31 -5.64 -1.45 18.18
N VAL A 32 -5.25 -0.62 17.21
CA VAL A 32 -5.15 0.84 17.38
C VAL A 32 -6.50 1.43 17.75
N ARG A 33 -7.58 1.04 17.06
CA ARG A 33 -8.93 1.55 17.31
C ARG A 33 -9.47 1.16 18.68
N ASN A 34 -9.11 -0.02 19.18
CA ASN A 34 -9.57 -0.53 20.47
C ASN A 34 -8.62 -0.19 21.64
N ALA A 35 -7.52 0.55 21.39
CA ALA A 35 -6.61 0.99 22.43
C ALA A 35 -7.29 2.03 23.35
N GLU A 36 -7.01 1.95 24.66
CA GLU A 36 -7.66 2.82 25.67
C GLU A 36 -7.37 4.32 25.47
N ASP A 37 -6.24 4.63 24.84
CA ASP A 37 -5.77 5.98 24.56
C ASP A 37 -6.13 6.48 23.15
N PHE A 38 -6.83 5.66 22.35
CA PHE A 38 -7.31 6.08 21.04
C PHE A 38 -8.43 7.12 21.19
N LYS A 39 -8.20 8.30 20.63
CA LYS A 39 -9.06 9.48 20.77
C LYS A 39 -9.36 10.09 19.42
N ALA A 40 -10.29 11.04 19.38
CA ALA A 40 -10.67 11.71 18.14
C ALA A 40 -9.48 12.39 17.42
N ASP A 41 -8.48 12.84 18.17
CA ASP A 41 -7.23 13.42 17.67
C ASP A 41 -6.18 12.38 17.23
N SER A 42 -6.38 11.09 17.51
CA SER A 42 -5.55 9.99 16.97
C SER A 42 -5.78 9.74 15.47
N ILE A 43 -6.96 10.10 14.95
CA ILE A 43 -7.32 9.90 13.53
C ILE A 43 -6.41 10.69 12.58
N PRO A 44 -6.17 12.01 12.77
CA PRO A 44 -5.20 12.76 11.98
C PRO A 44 -3.80 12.12 11.96
N PHE A 45 -3.34 11.59 13.10
CA PHE A 45 -2.04 10.91 13.18
C PHE A 45 -2.03 9.63 12.34
N LEU A 46 -3.08 8.80 12.42
CA LEU A 46 -3.21 7.60 11.60
C LEU A 46 -3.25 7.94 10.09
N VAL A 47 -3.98 8.98 9.70
CA VAL A 47 -4.03 9.47 8.31
C VAL A 47 -2.64 9.89 7.84
N HIS A 48 -1.90 10.65 8.65
CA HIS A 48 -0.54 11.05 8.32
C HIS A 48 0.43 9.87 8.20
N ALA A 49 0.30 8.83 9.06
CA ALA A 49 1.11 7.62 8.96
C ALA A 49 0.84 6.87 7.64
N LEU A 50 -0.44 6.70 7.26
CA LEU A 50 -0.83 6.07 5.99
C LEU A 50 -0.31 6.87 4.78
N GLN A 51 -0.41 8.21 4.83
CA GLN A 51 0.12 9.08 3.77
C GLN A 51 1.63 8.99 3.64
N GLN A 52 2.38 8.86 4.74
CA GLN A 52 3.83 8.66 4.70
C GLN A 52 4.22 7.36 3.99
N GLY A 53 3.38 6.31 4.05
CA GLY A 53 3.59 5.10 3.28
C GLY A 53 3.69 5.34 1.77
N ALA A 54 2.97 6.34 1.23
CA ALA A 54 3.07 6.72 -0.18
C ALA A 54 4.44 7.32 -0.53
N CYS A 55 5.13 7.95 0.42
CA CYS A 55 6.47 8.51 0.23
C CYS A 55 7.54 7.42 0.05
N LEU A 56 7.23 6.15 0.35
CA LEU A 56 8.14 5.02 0.09
C LEU A 56 8.25 4.68 -1.40
N PHE A 57 7.30 5.14 -2.22
CA PHE A 57 7.33 4.94 -3.67
C PHE A 57 8.24 5.98 -4.33
N THR A 58 9.10 5.53 -5.24
CA THR A 58 9.85 6.45 -6.10
C THR A 58 8.92 7.23 -7.01
N SER A 59 9.34 8.40 -7.51
CA SER A 59 8.52 9.15 -8.48
C SER A 59 8.18 8.35 -9.73
N SER A 60 9.04 7.41 -10.14
CA SER A 60 8.76 6.47 -11.24
C SER A 60 7.68 5.46 -10.88
N ASP A 61 7.73 4.88 -9.68
CA ASP A 61 6.72 3.90 -9.25
C ASP A 61 5.35 4.56 -9.07
N GLN A 62 5.32 5.78 -8.51
CA GLN A 62 4.09 6.56 -8.42
C GLN A 62 3.47 6.81 -9.81
N LYS A 63 4.28 7.20 -10.81
CA LYS A 63 3.81 7.40 -12.19
C LYS A 63 3.27 6.12 -12.82
N ARG A 64 3.91 4.97 -12.57
CA ARG A 64 3.47 3.66 -13.08
C ARG A 64 2.10 3.28 -12.52
N VAL A 65 1.91 3.41 -11.20
CA VAL A 65 0.63 3.14 -10.52
C VAL A 65 -0.50 4.00 -11.10
N VAL A 66 -0.27 5.30 -11.29
CA VAL A 66 -1.27 6.22 -11.85
C VAL A 66 -1.60 5.90 -13.32
N ALA A 67 -0.60 5.52 -14.12
CA ALA A 67 -0.81 5.16 -15.52
C ALA A 67 -1.62 3.86 -15.67
N GLU A 68 -1.35 2.85 -14.83
CA GLU A 68 -2.12 1.60 -14.79
C GLU A 68 -3.58 1.83 -14.38
N GLN A 69 -3.84 2.79 -13.48
CA GLN A 69 -5.21 3.16 -13.11
C GLN A 69 -5.97 3.81 -14.28
N LYS A 70 -5.35 4.77 -14.99
CA LYS A 70 -5.98 5.44 -16.15
C LYS A 70 -6.22 4.51 -17.33
N GLY A 71 -5.37 3.50 -17.52
CA GLY A 71 -5.57 2.47 -18.55
C GLY A 71 -6.80 1.60 -18.32
N LYS A 72 -7.20 1.41 -17.04
CA LYS A 72 -8.41 0.64 -16.67
C LYS A 72 -9.69 1.45 -16.77
N GLU A 73 -9.63 2.77 -16.61
CA GLU A 73 -10.79 3.67 -16.78
C GLU A 73 -11.13 3.96 -18.25
N GLY A 74 -10.21 3.73 -19.18
CA GLY A 74 -10.44 3.93 -20.63
C GLY A 74 -11.00 2.72 -21.38
N ASP A 75 -11.18 1.58 -20.70
CA ASP A 75 -11.64 0.30 -21.27
C ASP A 75 -13.02 -0.12 -20.71
N ALA A 76 -13.61 0.69 -19.83
CA ALA A 76 -14.94 0.50 -19.21
C ALA A 76 -15.96 1.51 -19.74
#